data_AF-I9KKA1-F1
#
_entry.id   AF-I9KKA1-F1
#
_cell.length_a   1.000
_cell.length_b   1.000
_cell.length_c   1.000
_cell.angle_alpha   90.00
_cell.angle_beta   90.00
_cell.angle_gamma   90.00
#
_symmetry.space_group_name_H-M   'P 1'
#
loop_
_entity.id
_entity.type
_entity.pdbx_description
1 polymer ?
#
loop_
_entity_poly.entity_id
_entity_poly.type
_entity_poly.pdbx_seq_one_letter_code
_entity_poly.pdbx_strand_id
1 'polypeptide(L)' 'MEDALIAFTAAEHRATLLSLDRRAAVTYEAVGVGVEQLAL' A
#
# COMPACT_ATOMS: atom_id res chain seq x y z
N MET A 1 8.93 -8.01 -4.26
CA MET A 1 9.58 -7.81 -2.94
C MET A 1 9.47 -6.36 -2.49
N GLU A 2 9.54 -5.40 -3.41
CA GLU A 2 9.41 -3.96 -3.13
C GLU A 2 8.05 -3.58 -2.50
N ASP A 3 6.93 -4.08 -3.02
CA ASP A 3 5.58 -3.77 -2.48
C ASP A 3 5.44 -4.12 -1.00
N ALA A 4 6.00 -5.24 -0.56
CA ALA A 4 5.93 -5.65 0.83
C ALA A 4 6.70 -4.68 1.74
N LEU A 5 7.88 -4.21 1.32
CA LEU A 5 8.67 -3.24 2.09
C LEU A 5 7.96 -1.88 2.18
N ILE A 6 7.35 -1.44 1.08
CA ILE A 6 6.52 -0.22 1.03
C ILE A 6 5.34 -0.35 2.01
N ALA A 7 4.65 -1.50 2.00
CA ALA A 7 3.55 -1.78 2.92
C ALA A 7 3.98 -1.73 4.38
N PHE A 8 5.07 -2.41 4.75
CA PHE A 8 5.55 -2.42 6.13
C PHE A 8 5.95 -1.03 6.62
N THR A 9 6.63 -0.26 5.78
CA THR A 9 7.00 1.12 6.10
C THR A 9 5.76 1.98 6.34
N ALA A 10 4.76 1.88 5.48
CA ALA A 10 3.50 2.62 5.64
C ALA A 10 2.73 2.19 6.90
N ALA A 11 2.69 0.89 7.20
CA ALA A 11 2.07 0.36 8.41
C ALA A 11 2.77 0.87 9.68
N GLU A 12 4.10 0.82 9.72
CA GLU A 12 4.92 1.32 10.85
C GLU A 12 4.61 2.78 11.16
N HIS A 13 4.46 3.60 10.13
CA HIS A 13 4.19 5.03 10.26
C HIS A 13 2.69 5.39 10.29
N ARG A 14 1.78 4.41 10.22
CA ARG A 14 0.32 4.62 10.11
C ARG A 14 -0.06 5.54 8.93
N ALA A 15 0.66 5.42 7.83
CA ALA A 15 0.42 6.18 6.61
C ALA A 15 -0.60 5.49 5.69
N THR A 16 -1.28 6.28 4.87
CA THR A 16 -2.10 5.79 3.75
C THR A 16 -1.25 5.77 2.49
N LEU A 17 -1.29 4.66 1.75
CA LEU A 17 -0.58 4.51 0.48
C LEU A 17 -1.44 5.00 -0.68
N LEU A 18 -0.91 5.92 -1.47
CA LEU A 18 -1.48 6.32 -2.75
C LEU A 18 -0.88 5.44 -3.86
N SER A 19 -1.68 4.63 -4.52
CA SER A 19 -1.21 3.68 -5.53
C SER A 19 -1.87 3.90 -6.88
N LEU A 20 -1.08 3.85 -7.95
CA LEU A 20 -1.55 3.71 -9.33
C LEU A 20 -1.68 2.24 -9.75
N ASP A 21 -0.99 1.33 -9.05
CA ASP A 21 -1.04 -0.10 -9.33
C ASP A 21 -2.10 -0.78 -8.46
N ARG A 22 -3.19 -1.20 -9.10
CA ARG A 22 -4.29 -1.94 -8.45
C ARG A 22 -3.90 -3.34 -7.99
N ARG A 23 -2.88 -3.94 -8.61
CA ARG A 23 -2.45 -5.30 -8.25
C ARG A 23 -1.68 -5.30 -6.93
N ALA A 24 -0.90 -4.23 -6.68
CA ALA A 24 -0.16 -4.06 -5.45
C ALA A 24 -1.07 -3.74 -4.23
N ALA A 25 -2.25 -3.17 -4.47
CA ALA A 25 -3.22 -2.83 -3.42
C ALA A 25 -3.56 -4.03 -2.51
N VAL A 26 -3.71 -5.22 -3.08
CA VAL A 26 -4.00 -6.45 -2.32
C VAL A 26 -2.89 -6.77 -1.31
N THR A 27 -1.62 -6.55 -1.68
CA THR A 27 -0.48 -6.75 -0.80
C THR A 27 -0.48 -5.74 0.35
N TYR A 28 -0.79 -4.49 0.06
CA TYR A 28 -0.84 -3.41 1.04
C TYR A 28 -1.98 -3.61 2.05
N GLU A 29 -3.17 -3.96 1.56
CA GLU A 29 -4.35 -4.27 2.38
C GLU A 29 -4.10 -5.50 3.27
N ALA A 30 -3.42 -6.53 2.76
CA ALA A 30 -3.07 -7.72 3.54
C ALA A 30 -2.15 -7.42 4.74
N VAL A 31 -1.36 -6.34 4.66
CA VAL A 31 -0.51 -5.85 5.76
C VAL A 31 -1.29 -4.91 6.70
N GLY A 32 -2.54 -4.58 6.38
CA GLY A 32 -3.40 -3.69 7.17
C GLY A 32 -3.17 -2.20 6.89
N VAL A 33 -2.56 -1.87 5.75
CA VAL A 33 -2.34 -0.49 5.33
C VAL A 33 -3.57 0.02 4.59
N GLY A 34 -3.99 1.25 4.89
CA GLY A 34 -4.99 1.95 4.09
C GLY A 34 -4.43 2.30 2.71
N VAL A 35 -5.16 1.96 1.65
CA VAL A 35 -4.75 2.25 0.27
C VAL A 35 -5.79 3.13 -0.41
N GLU A 36 -5.34 4.21 -1.02
CA GLU A 36 -6.14 5.04 -1.90
C GLU A 36 -5.67 4.86 -3.34
N GLN A 37 -6.58 4.41 -4.19
CA GLN A 37 -6.27 4.18 -5.59
C GLN A 37 -6.36 5.50 -6.37
N LEU A 38 -5.25 5.90 -6.98
CA LEU A 38 -5.21 7.04 -7.88
C LEU A 38 -5.88 6.66 -9.21
N ALA A 39 -6.78 7.53 -9.68
CA ALA A 39 -7.33 7.47 -11.03
C ALA A 39 -6.47 8.34 -11.96
N LEU A 40 -6.04 7.77 -13.09
CA LEU A 40 -5.46 8.53 -14.20
C LEU A 40 -6.56 9.17 -15.04
#